data_AF-A0A848ASM9-F1
#
_entry.id   AF-A0A848ASM9-F1
#
_cell.length_a   1.000
_cell.length_b   1.000
_cell.length_c   1.000
_cell.angle_alpha   90.00
_cell.angle_beta   90.00
_cell.angle_gamma   90.00
#
_symmetry.space_group_name_H-M   'P 1'
#
loop_
_entity.id
_entity.type
_entity.pdbx_description
1 polymer ?
#
loop_
_entity_poly.entity_id
_entity_poly.type
_entity_poly.pdbx_seq_one_letter_code
_entity_poly.pdbx_strand_id
1 'polypeptide(L)'
;MAILNFNATEISPATTLEAIPAGRYQVVITDSELKMTKNGSGSYLELTFEIISGEYAKRRLWSRLNIQNSNPTAVEIAQRELSAICHAVEVLQPQDSSELHNRPLTVVVRCVKNPESGELQNEIKGYAAPARSVAPASTSTPTGAGSAPWAR
;
A
#
# COMPACT_ATOMS: atom_id res chain seq x y z
N MET A 1 -21.55 40.10 -7.69
CA MET A 1 -20.40 39.99 -8.60
C MET A 1 -19.15 39.87 -7.74
N ALA A 2 -18.35 38.81 -7.92
CA ALA A 2 -17.13 38.61 -7.14
C ALA A 2 -15.94 39.23 -7.88
N ILE A 3 -15.18 40.08 -7.18
CA ILE A 3 -13.90 40.63 -7.64
C ILE A 3 -12.82 39.58 -7.41
N LEU A 4 -12.32 38.99 -8.49
CA LEU A 4 -11.25 37.99 -8.45
C LEU A 4 -9.91 38.70 -8.69
N ASN A 5 -9.21 39.07 -7.61
CA ASN A 5 -7.85 39.62 -7.69
C ASN A 5 -6.83 38.47 -7.86
N PHE A 6 -6.94 37.74 -8.99
CA PHE A 6 -6.15 36.55 -9.30
C PHE A 6 -5.16 36.85 -10.43
N ASN A 7 -3.88 36.63 -10.17
CA ASN A 7 -2.81 36.81 -11.15
C ASN A 7 -2.28 35.44 -11.60
N ALA A 8 -2.70 35.01 -12.80
CA ALA A 8 -2.35 33.71 -13.38
C ALA A 8 -0.86 33.57 -13.79
N THR A 9 -0.05 34.63 -13.68
CA THR A 9 1.38 34.61 -14.02
C THR A 9 2.27 34.23 -12.84
N GLU A 10 1.78 34.36 -11.60
CA GLU A 10 2.49 33.98 -10.37
C GLU A 10 2.08 32.59 -9.86
N ILE A 11 1.03 32.01 -10.46
CA ILE A 11 0.43 30.76 -10.04
C ILE A 11 0.71 29.74 -11.14
N SER A 12 1.69 28.87 -10.90
CA SER A 12 1.96 27.76 -11.79
C SER A 12 0.66 26.98 -12.04
N PRO A 13 0.25 26.79 -13.31
CA PRO A 13 -0.97 26.06 -13.62
C PRO A 13 -0.90 24.67 -12.98
N ALA A 14 -2.05 24.18 -12.50
CA ALA A 14 -2.15 22.91 -11.81
C ALA A 14 -1.36 21.85 -12.58
N THR A 15 -0.20 21.47 -12.05
CA THR A 15 0.63 20.43 -12.64
C THR A 15 -0.22 19.18 -12.57
N THR A 16 -0.64 18.70 -13.74
CA THR A 16 -1.31 17.41 -13.90
C THR A 16 -0.55 16.42 -13.03
N LEU A 17 -1.19 15.91 -11.98
CA LEU A 17 -0.62 14.93 -11.06
C LEU A 17 -0.50 13.61 -11.83
N GLU A 18 0.49 13.54 -12.71
CA GLU A 18 0.69 12.45 -13.64
C GLU A 18 0.84 11.15 -12.87
N ALA A 19 -0.01 10.16 -13.11
CA ALA A 19 -0.09 8.94 -12.30
C ALA A 19 1.29 8.28 -12.13
N ILE A 20 1.62 7.83 -10.91
CA ILE A 20 2.86 7.08 -10.65
C ILE A 20 2.82 5.82 -11.53
N PRO A 21 3.87 5.47 -12.28
CA PRO A 21 3.86 4.24 -13.06
C PRO A 21 3.61 3.01 -12.19
N ALA A 22 3.09 1.94 -12.79
CA ALA A 22 2.88 0.70 -12.08
C ALA A 22 4.23 0.08 -11.67
N GLY A 23 4.40 -0.20 -10.38
CA GLY A 23 5.70 -0.58 -9.83
C GLY A 23 5.66 -0.89 -8.35
N ARG A 24 6.84 -1.23 -7.80
CA ARG A 24 7.03 -1.43 -6.36
C ARG A 24 7.66 -0.18 -5.77
N TYR A 25 7.03 0.37 -4.74
CA TYR A 25 7.49 1.59 -4.09
C TYR A 25 7.62 1.39 -2.59
N GLN A 26 8.71 1.92 -2.04
CA GLN A 26 8.89 1.94 -0.60
C GLN A 26 8.14 3.14 -0.03
N VAL A 27 7.19 2.86 0.85
CA VAL A 27 6.30 3.85 1.44
C VAL A 27 6.30 3.76 2.95
N VAL A 28 5.83 4.82 3.60
CA VAL A 28 5.46 4.84 5.02
C VAL A 28 4.02 5.28 5.14
N ILE A 29 3.31 4.76 6.14
CA ILE A 29 1.98 5.27 6.49
C ILE A 29 2.18 6.57 7.25
N THR A 30 1.70 7.68 6.69
CA THR A 30 1.79 9.01 7.31
C THR A 30 0.54 9.38 8.09
N ASP A 31 -0.60 8.83 7.71
CA ASP A 31 -1.89 9.15 8.30
C ASP A 31 -2.88 7.98 8.17
N SER A 32 -3.76 7.84 9.15
CA SER A 32 -4.84 6.87 9.14
C SER A 32 -6.11 7.48 9.71
N GLU A 33 -7.21 7.46 8.95
CA GLU A 33 -8.49 8.02 9.39
C GLU A 33 -9.62 7.01 9.21
N LEU A 34 -10.40 6.77 10.26
CA LEU A 34 -11.64 6.00 10.19
C LEU A 34 -12.79 6.91 9.78
N LYS A 35 -13.35 6.66 8.61
CA LYS A 35 -14.45 7.45 8.04
C LYS A 35 -15.67 6.58 7.83
N MET A 36 -16.85 7.17 8.01
CA MET A 36 -18.09 6.51 7.64
C MET A 36 -18.27 6.54 6.12
N THR A 37 -18.79 5.45 5.57
CA THR A 37 -19.21 5.38 4.17
C THR A 37 -20.30 6.42 3.89
N LYS A 38 -20.36 6.95 2.67
CA LYS A 38 -21.37 7.97 2.29
C LYS A 38 -22.82 7.52 2.54
N ASN A 39 -23.06 6.21 2.55
CA ASN A 39 -24.38 5.64 2.79
C ASN A 39 -24.70 5.42 4.28
N GLY A 40 -23.77 5.74 5.20
CA GLY A 40 -23.93 5.57 6.65
C GLY A 40 -24.00 4.12 7.14
N SER A 41 -23.96 3.14 6.23
CA SER A 41 -24.18 1.72 6.52
C SER A 41 -22.89 0.97 6.92
N GLY A 42 -21.79 1.70 7.12
CA GLY A 42 -20.48 1.12 7.37
C GLY A 42 -19.37 2.16 7.49
N SER A 43 -18.16 1.69 7.77
CA SER A 43 -16.96 2.49 8.00
C SER A 43 -15.78 1.91 7.23
N TYR A 44 -14.91 2.78 6.74
CA TYR A 44 -13.66 2.42 6.08
C TYR A 44 -12.49 3.13 6.75
N LEU A 45 -11.34 2.46 6.77
CA LEU A 45 -10.08 3.02 7.19
C LEU A 45 -9.37 3.56 5.94
N GLU A 46 -9.21 4.88 5.88
CA GLU A 46 -8.39 5.54 4.87
C GLU A 46 -6.96 5.62 5.37
N LEU A 47 -6.03 4.99 4.66
CA LEU A 47 -4.60 5.02 4.96
C LEU A 47 -3.89 5.87 3.90
N THR A 48 -3.11 6.84 4.37
CA THR A 48 -2.24 7.65 3.51
C THR A 48 -0.83 7.09 3.55
N PHE A 49 -0.34 6.69 2.40
CA PHE A 49 1.01 6.20 2.18
C PHE A 49 1.83 7.28 1.48
N GLU A 50 2.99 7.61 2.01
CA GLU A 50 3.95 8.50 1.34
C GLU A 50 5.14 7.70 0.85
N ILE A 51 5.51 7.89 -0.42
CA ILE A 51 6.71 7.28 -1.00
C ILE A 51 7.94 7.96 -0.40
N ILE A 52 8.81 7.16 0.23
CA ILE A 52 10.04 7.63 0.87
C ILE A 52 11.29 7.37 0.03
N SER A 53 11.19 6.60 -1.06
CA SER A 53 12.33 6.21 -1.88
C SER A 53 12.01 6.20 -3.37
N GLY A 54 13.00 6.56 -4.20
CA GLY A 54 12.92 6.60 -5.66
C GLY A 54 12.61 7.99 -6.23
N GLU A 55 12.45 8.06 -7.54
CA GLU A 55 12.16 9.30 -8.29
C GLU A 55 10.81 9.94 -7.88
N TYR A 56 9.90 9.13 -7.36
CA TYR A 56 8.56 9.52 -6.95
C TYR A 56 8.44 9.78 -5.44
N ALA A 57 9.55 10.01 -4.74
CA ALA A 57 9.54 10.36 -3.33
C ALA A 57 8.67 11.60 -3.05
N LYS A 58 8.04 11.66 -1.86
CA LYS A 58 7.05 12.67 -1.42
C LYS A 58 5.71 12.63 -2.15
N ARG A 59 5.47 11.64 -3.02
CA ARG A 59 4.13 11.41 -3.57
C ARG A 59 3.28 10.61 -2.59
N ARG A 60 2.02 10.99 -2.48
CA ARG A 60 1.03 10.37 -1.61
C ARG A 60 0.13 9.43 -2.39
N LEU A 61 -0.14 8.28 -1.81
CA LEU A 61 -1.04 7.24 -2.26
C LEU A 61 -2.06 7.01 -1.16
N TRP A 62 -3.30 6.70 -1.55
CA TRP A 62 -4.38 6.45 -0.59
C TRP A 62 -4.91 5.04 -0.79
N SER A 63 -5.15 4.34 0.32
CA SER A 63 -5.89 3.07 0.33
C SER A 63 -7.11 3.20 1.22
N ARG A 64 -8.23 2.61 0.79
CA ARG A 64 -9.50 2.63 1.53
C ARG A 64 -9.91 1.21 1.86
N LEU A 65 -9.64 0.80 3.10
CA LEU A 65 -9.96 -0.52 3.58
C LEU A 65 -11.36 -0.49 4.19
N ASN A 66 -12.31 -1.18 3.57
CA ASN A 66 -13.70 -1.23 4.02
C ASN A 66 -13.86 -2.19 5.22
N ILE A 67 -13.52 -1.72 6.43
CA ILE A 67 -13.55 -2.53 7.66
C ILE A 67 -14.97 -2.99 8.01
N GLN A 68 -15.97 -2.14 7.76
CA GLN A 68 -17.37 -2.46 7.99
C GLN A 68 -18.18 -2.01 6.78
N ASN A 69 -18.85 -2.95 6.12
CA ASN A 69 -19.75 -2.67 5.01
C ASN A 69 -20.82 -3.77 4.93
N SER A 70 -21.96 -3.49 4.30
CA SER A 70 -23.01 -4.49 4.09
C SER A 70 -22.58 -5.61 3.12
N ASN A 71 -21.58 -5.35 2.26
CA ASN A 71 -21.03 -6.37 1.37
C ASN A 71 -19.91 -7.16 2.07
N PRO A 72 -20.13 -8.44 2.41
CA PRO A 72 -19.15 -9.25 3.15
C PRO A 72 -17.85 -9.48 2.36
N THR A 73 -17.91 -9.50 1.02
CA THR A 73 -16.72 -9.66 0.18
C THR A 73 -15.78 -8.46 0.30
N ALA A 74 -16.32 -7.24 0.36
CA ALA A 74 -15.50 -6.04 0.54
C ALA A 74 -14.81 -6.02 1.91
N VAL A 75 -15.52 -6.50 2.95
CA VAL A 75 -14.97 -6.63 4.31
C VAL A 75 -13.87 -7.69 4.36
N GLU A 76 -14.05 -8.83 3.70
CA GLU A 76 -13.01 -9.87 3.63
C GLU A 76 -11.75 -9.37 2.92
N ILE A 77 -11.90 -8.66 1.79
CA ILE A 77 -10.77 -8.06 1.07
C ILE A 77 -10.04 -7.07 1.97
N ALA A 78 -10.77 -6.18 2.66
CA ALA A 78 -10.20 -5.21 3.57
C ALA A 78 -9.44 -5.86 4.74
N GLN A 79 -9.98 -6.93 5.34
CA GLN A 79 -9.29 -7.68 6.39
C GLN A 79 -8.02 -8.38 5.87
N ARG A 80 -8.07 -8.92 4.66
CA ARG A 80 -6.90 -9.54 4.01
C ARG A 80 -5.80 -8.51 3.71
N GLU A 81 -6.17 -7.32 3.24
CA GLU A 81 -5.22 -6.23 3.02
C GLU A 81 -4.63 -5.72 4.34
N LEU A 82 -5.46 -5.52 5.36
CA LEU A 82 -5.00 -5.12 6.69
C LEU A 82 -4.02 -6.13 7.27
N SER A 83 -4.33 -7.44 7.14
CA SER A 83 -3.42 -8.51 7.54
C SER A 83 -2.09 -8.44 6.79
N ALA A 84 -2.11 -8.22 5.48
CA ALA A 84 -0.89 -8.06 4.68
C ALA A 84 -0.03 -6.87 5.13
N ILE A 85 -0.66 -5.74 5.48
CA ILE A 85 0.03 -4.57 6.03
C ILE A 85 0.66 -4.92 7.39
N CYS A 86 -0.10 -5.56 8.29
CA CYS A 86 0.36 -6.00 9.60
C CYS A 86 1.59 -6.91 9.51
N HIS A 87 1.55 -7.87 8.59
CA HIS A 87 2.70 -8.73 8.28
C HIS A 87 3.88 -7.96 7.68
N ALA A 88 3.62 -6.97 6.82
CA ALA A 88 4.66 -6.16 6.20
C ALA A 88 5.40 -5.24 7.19
N VAL A 89 4.71 -4.74 8.21
CA VAL A 89 5.30 -3.86 9.25
C VAL A 89 5.79 -4.61 10.49
N GLU A 90 5.67 -5.95 10.51
CA GLU A 90 5.99 -6.84 11.64
C GLU A 90 5.16 -6.54 12.92
N VAL A 91 3.94 -6.04 12.77
CA VAL A 91 2.99 -5.78 13.86
C VAL A 91 1.76 -6.65 13.65
N LEU A 92 1.75 -7.84 14.28
CA LEU A 92 0.70 -8.85 14.06
C LEU A 92 -0.63 -8.53 14.77
N GLN A 93 -0.58 -7.73 15.84
CA GLN A 93 -1.75 -7.37 16.65
C GLN A 93 -1.72 -5.87 16.96
N PRO A 94 -1.93 -5.00 15.95
CA PRO A 94 -2.06 -3.56 16.22
C PRO A 94 -3.35 -3.34 17.02
N GLN A 95 -3.23 -2.68 18.17
CA GLN A 95 -4.37 -2.18 18.93
C GLN A 95 -4.84 -0.83 18.40
N ASP A 96 -3.91 -0.05 17.84
CA ASP A 96 -4.17 1.25 17.27
C ASP A 96 -3.58 1.37 15.85
N SER A 97 -4.29 2.04 14.94
CA SER A 97 -3.81 2.27 13.57
C SER A 97 -2.53 3.11 13.54
N SER A 98 -2.29 3.92 14.57
CA SER A 98 -1.07 4.72 14.73
C SER A 98 0.18 3.86 14.93
N GLU A 99 0.04 2.61 15.40
CA GLU A 99 1.18 1.69 15.54
C GLU A 99 1.78 1.29 14.17
N LEU A 100 0.99 1.43 13.11
CA LEU A 100 1.42 1.16 11.73
C LEU A 100 2.12 2.38 11.09
N HIS A 101 2.03 3.57 11.71
CA HIS A 101 2.58 4.81 11.17
C HIS A 101 4.10 4.82 11.20
N ASN A 102 4.70 5.55 10.24
CA ASN A 102 6.15 5.71 10.11
C ASN A 102 6.95 4.40 10.00
N ARG A 103 6.27 3.28 9.70
CA ARG A 103 6.92 2.00 9.43
C ARG A 103 7.14 1.86 7.92
N PRO A 104 8.36 1.52 7.46
CA PRO A 104 8.61 1.30 6.05
C PRO A 104 7.96 0.00 5.59
N LEU A 105 7.21 0.05 4.49
CA LEU A 105 6.70 -1.11 3.78
C LEU A 105 6.85 -0.94 2.27
N THR A 106 6.72 -2.03 1.52
CA THR A 106 6.71 -1.98 0.05
C THR A 106 5.28 -2.14 -0.45
N VAL A 107 4.80 -1.21 -1.26
CA VAL A 107 3.50 -1.32 -1.94
C VAL A 107 3.68 -1.57 -3.43
N VAL A 108 2.76 -2.34 -4.01
CA VAL A 108 2.66 -2.54 -5.46
C VAL A 108 1.59 -1.61 -6.00
N VAL A 109 1.99 -0.57 -6.71
CA VAL A 109 1.08 0.39 -7.34
C VAL A 109 0.72 -0.11 -8.74
N ARG A 110 -0.54 0.03 -9.11
CA ARG A 110 -1.03 -0.13 -10.48
C ARG A 110 -1.73 1.14 -10.94
N CYS A 111 -1.68 1.41 -12.23
CA CYS A 111 -2.49 2.45 -12.85
C CYS A 111 -3.79 1.81 -13.34
N VAL A 112 -4.92 2.24 -12.81
CA VAL A 112 -6.25 1.83 -13.27
C VAL A 112 -6.87 3.02 -13.98
N LYS A 113 -7.37 2.80 -15.20
CA LYS A 113 -8.14 3.83 -15.88
C LYS A 113 -9.53 3.86 -15.27
N ASN A 114 -9.93 5.00 -14.69
CA ASN A 114 -11.27 5.17 -14.17
C ASN A 114 -12.26 5.13 -15.35
N PRO A 115 -13.25 4.23 -15.39
CA PRO A 115 -14.20 4.15 -16.49
C PRO A 115 -15.09 5.41 -16.61
N GLU A 116 -15.29 6.16 -15.53
CA GLU A 116 -16.14 7.36 -15.53
C GLU A 116 -15.39 8.63 -15.97
N SER A 117 -14.16 8.84 -15.51
CA SER A 117 -13.37 10.06 -15.84
C SER A 117 -12.38 9.84 -17.00
N GLY A 118 -12.04 8.58 -17.32
CA GLY A 118 -10.99 8.24 -18.28
C GLY A 118 -9.56 8.53 -17.77
N GLU A 119 -9.41 9.09 -16.56
CA GLU A 119 -8.14 9.39 -15.91
C GLU A 119 -7.45 8.13 -15.36
N LEU A 120 -6.11 8.12 -15.39
CA LEU A 120 -5.30 7.10 -14.74
C LEU A 120 -5.25 7.39 -13.24
N GLN A 121 -5.82 6.49 -12.44
CA GLN A 121 -5.76 6.54 -10.99
C GLN A 121 -4.75 5.52 -10.47
N ASN A 122 -3.98 5.92 -9.47
CA ASN A 122 -3.11 5.00 -8.75
C ASN A 122 -3.92 4.18 -7.74
N GLU A 123 -3.78 2.86 -7.82
CA GLU A 123 -4.37 1.92 -6.88
C GLU A 123 -3.29 0.97 -6.35
N ILE A 124 -3.39 0.60 -5.08
CA ILE A 124 -2.46 -0.32 -4.44
C ILE A 124 -3.01 -1.74 -4.59
N LYS A 125 -2.25 -2.63 -5.21
CA LYS A 125 -2.64 -4.02 -5.48
C LYS A 125 -2.06 -5.01 -4.47
N GLY A 126 -1.07 -4.59 -3.67
CA GLY A 126 -0.43 -5.48 -2.71
C GLY A 126 0.55 -4.76 -1.79
N TYR A 127 0.77 -5.40 -0.65
CA TYR A 127 1.67 -4.95 0.40
C TYR A 127 2.69 -6.06 0.64
N ALA A 128 3.94 -5.70 0.79
CA ALA A 128 5.02 -6.59 1.11
C ALA A 128 5.90 -5.94 2.17
N ALA A 129 6.59 -6.77 2.96
CA ALA A 129 7.63 -6.29 3.84
C ALA A 129 8.61 -5.39 3.06
N PRO A 130 9.20 -4.36 3.70
CA PRO A 130 10.30 -3.62 3.09
C PRO A 130 11.33 -4.66 2.64
N ALA A 131 11.88 -4.51 1.44
CA ALA A 131 12.86 -5.46 0.92
C ALA A 131 14.08 -5.47 1.85
N ARG A 132 14.04 -6.30 2.89
CA ARG A 132 15.22 -6.76 3.58
C ARG A 132 15.91 -7.58 2.51
N SER A 133 17.15 -7.24 2.21
CA SER A 133 18.03 -8.08 1.41
C SER A 133 18.14 -9.42 2.12
N VAL A 134 17.16 -10.30 1.92
CA VAL A 134 17.29 -11.71 2.20
C VAL A 134 18.18 -12.18 1.08
N ALA A 135 19.48 -12.20 1.37
CA ALA A 135 20.35 -13.14 0.69
C ALA A 135 19.60 -14.48 0.66
N PRO A 136 19.52 -15.16 -0.50
CA PRO A 136 18.80 -16.42 -0.59
C PRO A 136 19.33 -17.31 0.55
N ALA A 137 18.44 -17.68 1.47
CA ALA A 137 18.77 -18.67 2.48
C ALA A 137 19.11 -19.94 1.70
N SER A 138 20.40 -20.17 1.52
CA SER A 138 20.96 -21.38 0.96
C SER A 138 20.36 -22.53 1.76
N THR A 139 19.45 -23.26 1.11
CA THR A 139 18.93 -24.52 1.60
C THR A 139 20.12 -25.46 1.75
N SER A 140 20.62 -25.55 2.97
CA SER A 140 21.63 -26.52 3.39
C SER A 140 21.12 -27.91 3.05
N THR A 141 21.74 -28.51 2.03
CA THR A 141 21.58 -29.92 1.69
C THR A 141 22.08 -30.74 2.88
N PRO A 142 21.30 -31.66 3.47
CA PRO A 142 21.85 -32.54 4.50
C PRO A 142 22.85 -33.50 3.85
N THR A 143 24.14 -33.27 4.08
CA THR A 143 25.20 -34.26 3.87
C THR A 143 25.01 -35.38 4.90
N GLY A 144 24.20 -36.37 4.53
CA GLY A 144 24.18 -37.66 5.19
C GLY A 144 25.17 -38.59 4.49
N ALA A 145 26.40 -38.65 5.00
CA ALA A 145 27.31 -39.75 4.74
C ALA A 145 26.70 -41.04 5.30
N GLY A 146 26.44 -42.02 4.44
CA GLY A 146 25.92 -43.33 4.82
C GLY A 146 26.41 -44.38 3.83
N SER A 147 27.51 -45.04 4.19
CA SER A 147 28.23 -46.08 3.47
C SER A 147 27.32 -47.14 2.83
N ALA A 148 27.67 -47.54 1.60
CA ALA A 148 27.18 -48.79 1.00
C ALA A 148 27.68 -50.00 1.79
N PRO A 149 26.84 -51.05 1.96
CA PRO A 149 27.38 -52.40 1.81
C PRO A 149 26.42 -53.40 1.14
N TRP A 150 27.03 -54.37 0.45
CA TRP A 150 26.50 -55.60 -0.15
C TRP A 150 26.13 -55.58 -1.63
N ALA A 151 27.19 -55.54 -2.46
CA ALA A 151 27.26 -56.40 -3.64
C ALA A 151 28.05 -57.67 -3.27
N ARG A 152 27.35 -58.81 -3.18
CA ARG A 152 27.85 -60.16 -3.43
C ARG A 152 26.71 -61.02 -3.93
#